data_AF-A0A316UC28-F1
#
_entry.id   AF-A0A316UC28-F1
#
_cell.length_a   1.000
_cell.length_b   1.000
_cell.length_c   1.000
_cell.angle_alpha   90.00
_cell.angle_beta   90.00
_cell.angle_gamma   90.00
#
_symmetry.space_group_name_H-M   'P 1'
#
loop_
_entity.id
_entity.type
_entity.pdbx_description
1 polymer ?
#
loop_
_entity_poly.entity_id
_entity_poly.type
_entity_poly.pdbx_seq_one_letter_code
_entity_poly.pdbx_strand_id
1 'polypeptide(L)'
;MKLLLASAIALLFTVQAAEARLRLGLAWGTDNSWMKTIAKGNIEWYHHWQEAAVPGAPSSVDYVPMYWGPKYASKWASRQAEMKKNQPSRLLFVNEPDVESQSNLSPSRAAELFMSEMVPWQKKGVKVSSPQIVWNFDWLDSFMKAVKAKGAKPDFVALHWYGSYKDIAGLKSFVKKAYKRYGLSIWLTEYGVTNKSGASASEMADFLQEATSWLASQSYVKRAAWLGCFAINDPPDSFASAKNAFFNSNGSLRSMANWYVGASLSKRSLSDSAAHVIRSPGAIRHLKGRSANHREIARNLSKAAERDAEAESASVDDDEDDDEESSTRSETESEDAHCDKYCKLRAASVANASEDDDFLKGDDMGDLDSLLD
;
A
#
# COMPACT_ATOMS: atom_id res chain seq x y z
N MET A 1 -33.18 12.37 35.07
CA MET A 1 -32.26 11.33 34.55
C MET A 1 -32.49 11.13 33.04
N LYS A 2 -32.10 12.09 32.19
CA LYS A 2 -32.13 11.99 30.70
C LYS A 2 -31.19 13.06 30.12
N LEU A 3 -29.87 12.84 30.16
CA LEU A 3 -28.88 13.74 29.53
C LEU A 3 -27.49 13.08 29.47
N LEU A 4 -27.40 11.83 29.00
CA LEU A 4 -26.09 11.16 28.79
C LEU A 4 -25.95 10.36 27.47
N LEU A 5 -26.97 10.31 26.59
CA LEU A 5 -26.88 9.50 25.36
C LEU A 5 -26.35 10.24 24.11
N ALA A 6 -26.29 11.57 24.09
CA ALA A 6 -25.89 12.31 22.88
C ALA A 6 -24.36 12.38 22.66
N SER A 7 -23.55 12.20 23.71
CA SER A 7 -22.09 12.33 23.62
C SER A 7 -21.41 11.07 23.07
N ALA A 8 -21.94 9.88 23.35
CA ALA A 8 -21.38 8.62 22.87
C ALA A 8 -21.54 8.46 21.34
N ILE A 9 -22.67 8.89 20.79
CA ILE A 9 -22.97 8.75 19.35
C ILE A 9 -22.05 9.65 18.51
N ALA A 10 -21.82 10.90 18.93
CA ALA A 10 -20.89 11.81 18.24
C ALA A 10 -19.42 11.31 18.31
N LEU A 11 -19.02 10.70 19.44
CA LEU A 11 -17.71 10.07 19.59
C LEU A 11 -17.55 8.85 18.66
N LEU A 12 -18.58 8.00 18.56
CA LEU A 12 -18.59 6.83 17.67
C LEU A 12 -18.50 7.21 16.18
N PHE A 13 -19.27 8.22 15.74
CA PHE A 13 -19.23 8.68 14.34
C PHE A 13 -17.88 9.33 13.97
N THR A 14 -17.25 10.06 14.89
CA THR A 14 -15.95 10.69 14.64
C THR A 14 -14.80 9.69 14.60
N VAL A 15 -14.84 8.65 15.45
CA VAL A 15 -13.87 7.54 15.44
C VAL A 15 -13.96 6.73 14.14
N GLN A 16 -15.17 6.36 13.70
CA GLN A 16 -15.37 5.61 12.45
C GLN A 16 -14.87 6.39 11.22
N ALA A 17 -15.12 7.70 11.16
CA ALA A 17 -14.68 8.55 10.04
C ALA A 17 -13.15 8.77 10.03
N ALA A 18 -12.51 8.87 11.20
CA ALA A 18 -11.05 9.03 11.31
C ALA A 18 -10.27 7.76 10.95
N GLU A 19 -10.90 6.59 11.11
CA GLU A 19 -10.35 5.32 10.64
C GLU A 19 -10.70 5.02 9.18
N ALA A 20 -11.73 5.62 8.58
CA ALA A 20 -12.16 5.29 7.21
C ALA A 20 -11.36 5.97 6.09
N ARG A 21 -10.46 6.92 6.41
CA ARG A 21 -9.70 7.68 5.41
C ARG A 21 -8.24 7.23 5.32
N LEU A 22 -7.68 7.32 4.13
CA LEU A 22 -6.25 7.14 3.91
C LEU A 22 -5.46 8.25 4.63
N ARG A 23 -4.41 7.85 5.35
CA ARG A 23 -3.40 8.74 5.94
C ARG A 23 -2.09 8.60 5.18
N LEU A 24 -1.62 9.70 4.60
CA LEU A 24 -0.34 9.71 3.90
C LEU A 24 0.81 9.75 4.90
N GLY A 25 1.86 9.01 4.57
CA GLY A 25 3.07 8.95 5.37
C GLY A 25 4.33 8.91 4.54
N LEU A 26 5.45 8.76 5.24
CA LEU A 26 6.78 8.82 4.64
C LEU A 26 7.56 7.54 4.97
N ALA A 27 8.13 6.90 3.94
CA ALA A 27 9.23 5.96 4.10
C ALA A 27 10.52 6.78 4.15
N TRP A 28 11.01 7.09 5.36
CA TRP A 28 12.01 8.13 5.58
C TRP A 28 13.44 7.62 5.36
N GLY A 29 14.14 8.12 4.35
CA GLY A 29 15.51 7.70 4.01
C GLY A 29 16.40 8.84 3.53
N THR A 30 16.28 10.02 4.16
CA THR A 30 17.00 11.24 3.74
C THR A 30 17.52 12.03 4.93
N ASP A 31 18.14 13.19 4.66
CA ASP A 31 18.62 14.10 5.68
C ASP A 31 17.49 14.49 6.65
N ASN A 32 17.66 14.11 7.92
CA ASN A 32 16.72 14.35 9.00
C ASN A 32 16.34 15.84 9.18
N SER A 33 17.20 16.78 8.78
CA SER A 33 16.90 18.21 8.82
C SER A 33 15.71 18.60 7.92
N TRP A 34 15.41 17.80 6.89
CA TRP A 34 14.31 18.07 5.95
C TRP A 34 12.93 17.62 6.45
N MET A 35 12.86 16.86 7.56
CA MET A 35 11.61 16.39 8.13
C MET A 35 10.65 17.54 8.43
N LYS A 36 11.15 18.63 9.02
CA LYS A 36 10.32 19.81 9.33
C LYS A 36 9.78 20.52 8.09
N THR A 37 10.38 20.33 6.93
CA THR A 37 9.93 20.95 5.67
C THR A 37 8.79 20.14 5.07
N ILE A 38 8.99 18.84 4.92
CA ILE A 38 8.05 17.94 4.26
C ILE A 38 6.84 17.58 5.14
N ALA A 39 7.01 17.53 6.46
CA ALA A 39 5.95 17.25 7.42
C ALA A 39 4.98 18.41 7.69
N LYS A 40 5.20 19.60 7.10
CA LYS A 40 4.26 20.74 7.21
C LYS A 40 2.95 20.53 6.44
N GLY A 41 2.92 19.57 5.52
CA GLY A 41 1.72 19.22 4.77
C GLY A 41 0.79 18.27 5.54
N ASN A 42 -0.06 17.55 4.81
CA ASN A 42 -1.02 16.56 5.30
C ASN A 42 -0.37 15.19 5.58
N ILE A 43 0.91 15.18 5.98
CA ILE A 43 1.63 13.98 6.38
C ILE A 43 1.32 13.68 7.85
N GLU A 44 0.90 12.45 8.13
CA GLU A 44 0.41 12.07 9.47
C GLU A 44 1.25 11.01 10.15
N TRP A 45 2.09 10.30 9.42
CA TRP A 45 2.93 9.25 9.97
C TRP A 45 4.20 9.06 9.13
N TYR A 46 5.19 8.40 9.70
CA TYR A 46 6.36 7.93 8.97
C TYR A 46 6.91 6.66 9.60
N HIS A 47 7.60 5.88 8.79
CA HIS A 47 8.51 4.85 9.27
C HIS A 47 9.92 5.18 8.79
N HIS A 48 10.91 4.64 9.47
CA HIS A 48 12.33 4.90 9.21
C HIS A 48 13.10 3.57 9.19
N TRP A 49 12.45 2.50 8.72
CA TRP A 49 12.91 1.12 8.84
C TRP A 49 13.42 0.83 10.26
N GLN A 50 14.66 0.33 10.40
CA GLN A 50 15.30 0.03 11.69
C GLN A 50 15.76 1.25 12.50
N GLU A 51 15.78 2.45 11.92
CA GLU A 51 16.35 3.64 12.54
C GLU A 51 15.44 4.22 13.65
N ALA A 52 15.94 5.20 14.39
CA ALA A 52 15.17 5.86 15.44
C ALA A 52 14.16 6.85 14.85
N ALA A 53 13.26 7.34 15.71
CA ALA A 53 12.48 8.53 15.41
C ALA A 53 13.39 9.67 14.94
N VAL A 54 12.99 10.37 13.88
CA VAL A 54 13.75 11.49 13.34
C VAL A 54 13.77 12.63 14.37
N PRO A 55 14.95 13.09 14.81
CA PRO A 55 15.02 14.20 15.75
C PRO A 55 14.32 15.45 15.22
N GLY A 56 13.40 16.01 16.02
CA GLY A 56 12.65 17.20 15.65
C GLY A 56 11.53 16.97 14.64
N ALA A 57 11.14 15.72 14.37
CA ALA A 57 9.86 15.41 13.73
C ALA A 57 8.71 16.05 14.53
N PRO A 58 7.72 16.69 13.88
CA PRO A 58 6.57 17.24 14.58
C PRO A 58 5.82 16.15 15.34
N SER A 59 5.36 16.44 16.56
CA SER A 59 4.62 15.48 17.40
C SER A 59 3.28 15.05 16.80
N SER A 60 2.77 15.79 15.81
CA SER A 60 1.57 15.45 15.05
C SER A 60 1.81 14.35 14.01
N VAL A 61 3.07 14.01 13.71
CA VAL A 61 3.44 12.96 12.76
C VAL A 61 3.87 11.72 13.53
N ASP A 62 3.03 10.68 13.46
CA ASP A 62 3.20 9.41 14.18
C ASP A 62 4.45 8.67 13.66
N TYR A 63 5.42 8.43 14.55
CA TYR A 63 6.55 7.57 14.24
C TYR A 63 6.16 6.12 14.47
N VAL A 64 6.28 5.29 13.42
CA VAL A 64 5.97 3.86 13.49
C VAL A 64 7.28 3.06 13.44
N PRO A 65 7.76 2.52 14.57
CA PRO A 65 8.98 1.71 14.60
C PRO A 65 8.79 0.39 13.83
N MET A 66 9.87 -0.09 13.24
CA MET A 66 9.88 -1.36 12.51
C MET A 66 10.88 -2.34 13.11
N TYR A 67 10.44 -3.57 13.37
CA TYR A 67 11.35 -4.69 13.46
C TYR A 67 11.68 -5.15 12.04
N TRP A 68 12.73 -4.59 11.44
CA TRP A 68 13.10 -4.88 10.05
C TRP A 68 13.40 -6.37 9.82
N GLY A 69 14.01 -7.02 10.81
CA GLY A 69 14.40 -8.42 10.78
C GLY A 69 15.69 -8.67 11.56
N PRO A 70 16.18 -9.92 11.62
CA PRO A 70 17.32 -10.30 12.44
C PRO A 70 18.61 -9.53 12.15
N LYS A 71 18.81 -9.08 10.90
CA LYS A 71 19.98 -8.30 10.46
C LYS A 71 20.23 -7.05 11.33
N TYR A 72 19.18 -6.42 11.86
CA TYR A 72 19.27 -5.20 12.65
C TYR A 72 18.82 -5.37 14.11
N ALA A 73 19.01 -6.57 14.68
CA ALA A 73 18.58 -6.89 16.05
C ALA A 73 19.11 -5.92 17.11
N SER A 74 20.36 -5.42 16.99
CA SER A 74 20.92 -4.44 17.93
C SER A 74 20.18 -3.09 17.89
N LYS A 75 19.82 -2.61 16.68
CA LYS A 75 19.00 -1.40 16.53
C LYS A 75 17.60 -1.64 17.09
N TRP A 76 17.02 -2.81 16.84
CA TRP A 76 15.72 -3.17 17.41
C TRP A 76 15.72 -3.19 18.94
N ALA A 77 16.74 -3.75 19.58
CA ALA A 77 16.87 -3.70 21.04
C ALA A 77 16.91 -2.25 21.57
N SER A 78 17.57 -1.34 20.83
CA SER A 78 17.57 0.10 21.14
C SER A 78 16.17 0.71 20.98
N ARG A 79 15.45 0.38 19.90
CA ARG A 79 14.05 0.78 19.71
C ARG A 79 13.16 0.26 20.84
N GLN A 80 13.33 -1.00 21.26
CA GLN A 80 12.57 -1.56 22.38
C GLN A 80 12.83 -0.81 23.69
N ALA A 81 14.06 -0.37 23.96
CA ALA A 81 14.36 0.45 25.12
C ALA A 81 13.68 1.84 25.05
N GLU A 82 13.64 2.46 23.87
CA GLU A 82 12.92 3.71 23.63
C GLU A 82 11.40 3.54 23.80
N MET A 83 10.83 2.48 23.22
CA MET A 83 9.40 2.16 23.27
C MET A 83 8.91 1.82 24.69
N LYS A 84 9.79 1.31 25.57
CA LYS A 84 9.45 1.12 26.99
C LYS A 84 9.23 2.45 27.72
N LYS A 85 9.87 3.54 27.26
CA LYS A 85 9.70 4.89 27.82
C LYS A 85 8.54 5.63 27.16
N ASN A 86 8.37 5.44 25.87
CA ASN A 86 7.30 6.05 25.09
C ASN A 86 6.66 4.99 24.17
N GLN A 87 5.59 4.36 24.65
CA GLN A 87 4.95 3.27 23.93
C GLN A 87 4.33 3.78 22.63
N PRO A 88 4.70 3.21 21.45
CA PRO A 88 4.09 3.60 20.19
C PRO A 88 2.67 3.05 20.11
N SER A 89 1.85 3.67 19.26
CA SER A 89 0.51 3.14 18.99
C SER A 89 0.55 1.92 18.08
N ARG A 90 1.59 1.82 17.23
CA ARG A 90 1.69 0.82 16.15
C ARG A 90 3.13 0.38 15.90
N LEU A 91 3.30 -0.80 15.34
CA LEU A 91 4.59 -1.36 14.91
C LEU A 91 4.48 -1.99 13.52
N LEU A 92 5.56 -1.86 12.74
CA LEU A 92 5.76 -2.63 11.51
C LEU A 92 6.63 -3.85 11.80
N PHE A 93 6.23 -4.98 11.24
CA PHE A 93 6.91 -6.26 11.40
C PHE A 93 7.52 -6.69 10.08
N VAL A 94 8.81 -7.00 10.10
CA VAL A 94 9.64 -7.66 9.07
C VAL A 94 9.52 -7.05 7.67
N ASN A 95 10.66 -6.57 7.15
CA ASN A 95 10.75 -5.94 5.84
C ASN A 95 11.06 -6.96 4.75
N GLU A 96 10.13 -7.14 3.80
CA GLU A 96 10.35 -7.93 2.57
C GLU A 96 10.96 -9.32 2.83
N PRO A 97 10.32 -10.17 3.64
CA PRO A 97 10.86 -11.50 3.91
C PRO A 97 10.83 -12.43 2.70
N ASP A 98 10.00 -12.11 1.70
CA ASP A 98 9.86 -12.79 0.41
C ASP A 98 10.88 -12.32 -0.64
N VAL A 99 11.84 -11.48 -0.23
CA VAL A 99 12.93 -10.99 -1.06
C VAL A 99 14.28 -11.42 -0.51
N GLU A 100 15.03 -12.17 -1.31
CA GLU A 100 16.31 -12.80 -0.93
C GLU A 100 17.38 -11.80 -0.45
N SER A 101 17.44 -10.61 -1.05
CA SER A 101 18.40 -9.56 -0.69
C SER A 101 18.00 -8.74 0.55
N GLN A 102 16.82 -9.00 1.13
CA GLN A 102 16.23 -8.21 2.20
C GLN A 102 16.25 -8.99 3.51
N SER A 103 15.14 -9.06 4.26
CA SER A 103 15.15 -9.82 5.52
C SER A 103 15.21 -11.33 5.29
N ASN A 104 14.76 -11.81 4.12
CA ASN A 104 14.89 -13.18 3.63
C ASN A 104 14.62 -14.24 4.71
N LEU A 105 13.35 -14.39 5.09
CA LEU A 105 12.93 -15.29 6.14
C LEU A 105 11.97 -16.33 5.61
N SER A 106 12.02 -17.55 6.14
CA SER A 106 10.93 -18.49 5.96
C SER A 106 9.68 -18.02 6.73
N PRO A 107 8.47 -18.41 6.30
CA PRO A 107 7.25 -18.09 7.04
C PRO A 107 7.26 -18.60 8.48
N SER A 108 7.80 -19.80 8.72
CA SER A 108 7.91 -20.39 10.06
C SER A 108 8.84 -19.58 10.97
N ARG A 109 9.99 -19.15 10.45
CA ARG A 109 10.92 -18.32 11.22
C ARG A 109 10.34 -16.95 11.52
N ALA A 110 9.66 -16.34 10.55
CA ALA A 110 8.93 -15.09 10.77
C ALA A 110 7.83 -15.26 11.83
N ALA A 111 7.11 -16.38 11.86
CA ALA A 111 6.10 -16.64 12.89
C ALA A 111 6.69 -16.73 14.31
N GLU A 112 7.84 -17.37 14.49
CA GLU A 112 8.56 -17.39 15.78
C GLU A 112 8.98 -15.99 16.24
N LEU A 113 9.50 -15.19 15.29
CA LEU A 113 9.88 -13.81 15.54
C LEU A 113 8.65 -12.93 15.86
N PHE A 114 7.50 -13.19 15.25
CA PHE A 114 6.27 -12.47 15.57
C PHE A 114 5.86 -12.71 17.04
N MET A 115 5.91 -13.97 17.48
CA MET A 115 5.58 -14.32 18.87
C MET A 115 6.52 -13.68 19.89
N SER A 116 7.80 -13.58 19.58
CA SER A 116 8.81 -13.04 20.50
C SER A 116 8.89 -11.51 20.45
N GLU A 117 8.77 -10.91 19.27
CA GLU A 117 9.02 -9.49 19.08
C GLU A 117 7.75 -8.63 19.03
N MET A 118 6.63 -9.15 18.56
CA MET A 118 5.40 -8.36 18.34
C MET A 118 4.33 -8.61 19.40
N VAL A 119 4.06 -9.88 19.74
CA VAL A 119 3.01 -10.26 20.70
C VAL A 119 3.16 -9.57 22.08
N PRO A 120 4.37 -9.38 22.65
CA PRO A 120 4.51 -8.64 23.90
C PRO A 120 4.02 -7.19 23.83
N TRP A 121 4.10 -6.54 22.67
CA TRP A 121 3.58 -5.19 22.45
C TRP A 121 2.08 -5.21 22.16
N GLN A 122 1.58 -6.21 21.42
CA GLN A 122 0.13 -6.41 21.23
C GLN A 122 -0.61 -6.55 22.57
N LYS A 123 -0.04 -7.30 23.52
CA LYS A 123 -0.58 -7.43 24.88
C LYS A 123 -0.66 -6.11 25.66
N LYS A 124 0.07 -5.08 25.23
CA LYS A 124 0.03 -3.72 25.78
C LYS A 124 -0.85 -2.77 24.96
N GLY A 125 -1.61 -3.29 23.99
CA GLY A 125 -2.51 -2.52 23.14
C GLY A 125 -1.86 -1.90 21.89
N VAL A 126 -0.58 -2.20 21.61
CA VAL A 126 0.10 -1.73 20.38
C VAL A 126 -0.37 -2.55 19.19
N LYS A 127 -0.80 -1.90 18.10
CA LYS A 127 -1.23 -2.60 16.88
C LYS A 127 -0.04 -2.99 16.02
N VAL A 128 0.05 -4.23 15.56
CA VAL A 128 1.21 -4.70 14.79
C VAL A 128 0.81 -5.18 13.39
N SER A 129 1.70 -4.96 12.41
CA SER A 129 1.49 -5.38 11.04
C SER A 129 1.75 -6.87 10.83
N SER A 130 1.26 -7.40 9.71
CA SER A 130 1.86 -8.57 9.07
C SER A 130 3.28 -8.26 8.58
N PRO A 131 4.07 -9.27 8.17
CA PRO A 131 5.25 -9.06 7.36
C PRO A 131 4.91 -8.24 6.10
N GLN A 132 5.82 -7.36 5.71
CA GLN A 132 5.66 -6.44 4.58
C GLN A 132 6.15 -7.10 3.30
N ILE A 133 5.32 -7.95 2.69
CA ILE A 133 5.68 -8.68 1.47
C ILE A 133 5.68 -7.77 0.22
N VAL A 134 6.45 -8.14 -0.80
CA VAL A 134 6.52 -7.45 -2.09
C VAL A 134 5.64 -8.11 -3.15
N TRP A 135 5.52 -9.44 -3.12
CA TRP A 135 4.86 -10.20 -4.17
C TRP A 135 4.22 -11.53 -3.72
N ASN A 136 4.75 -12.19 -2.70
CA ASN A 136 4.44 -13.61 -2.44
C ASN A 136 3.30 -13.81 -1.45
N PHE A 137 2.07 -14.00 -1.94
CA PHE A 137 0.92 -14.31 -1.07
C PHE A 137 1.04 -15.67 -0.38
N ASP A 138 1.56 -16.70 -1.05
CA ASP A 138 1.69 -18.04 -0.46
C ASP A 138 2.62 -18.05 0.76
N TRP A 139 3.68 -17.23 0.70
CA TRP A 139 4.55 -16.98 1.84
C TRP A 139 3.77 -16.34 2.99
N LEU A 140 2.95 -15.33 2.70
CA LEU A 140 2.17 -14.62 3.71
C LEU A 140 1.09 -15.51 4.32
N ASP A 141 0.44 -16.37 3.53
CA ASP A 141 -0.55 -17.32 4.06
C ASP A 141 0.09 -18.34 4.99
N SER A 142 1.25 -18.86 4.59
CA SER A 142 2.02 -19.77 5.42
C SER A 142 2.38 -19.13 6.77
N PHE A 143 2.74 -17.84 6.75
CA PHE A 143 2.99 -17.06 7.95
C PHE A 143 1.72 -16.87 8.79
N MET A 144 0.62 -16.43 8.16
CA MET A 144 -0.66 -16.18 8.84
C MET A 144 -1.18 -17.46 9.51
N LYS A 145 -1.11 -18.60 8.82
CA LYS A 145 -1.44 -19.93 9.36
C LYS A 145 -0.55 -20.30 10.55
N ALA A 146 0.76 -20.11 10.42
CA ALA A 146 1.71 -20.44 11.48
C ALA A 146 1.54 -19.57 12.73
N VAL A 147 1.23 -18.29 12.58
CA VAL A 147 0.95 -17.38 13.71
C VAL A 147 -0.41 -17.67 14.34
N LYS A 148 -1.44 -17.95 13.53
CA LYS A 148 -2.76 -18.39 14.03
C LYS A 148 -2.66 -19.66 14.87
N ALA A 149 -1.89 -20.65 14.41
CA ALA A 149 -1.65 -21.89 15.15
C ALA A 149 -0.94 -21.68 16.51
N LYS A 150 -0.28 -20.53 16.70
CA LYS A 150 0.36 -20.12 17.96
C LYS A 150 -0.54 -19.20 18.81
N GLY A 151 -1.81 -19.02 18.44
CA GLY A 151 -2.79 -18.23 19.19
C GLY A 151 -2.63 -16.72 19.03
N ALA A 152 -1.99 -16.26 17.95
CA ALA A 152 -1.83 -14.83 17.66
C ALA A 152 -2.31 -14.49 16.25
N LYS A 153 -2.43 -13.19 15.96
CA LYS A 153 -2.69 -12.68 14.61
C LYS A 153 -2.15 -11.25 14.48
N PRO A 154 -1.73 -10.82 13.28
CA PRO A 154 -1.52 -9.40 13.01
C PRO A 154 -2.81 -8.59 13.15
N ASP A 155 -2.67 -7.29 13.46
CA ASP A 155 -3.80 -6.36 13.54
C ASP A 155 -4.15 -5.74 12.17
N PHE A 156 -3.18 -5.66 11.26
CA PHE A 156 -3.34 -5.13 9.91
C PHE A 156 -2.34 -5.77 8.95
N VAL A 157 -2.63 -5.76 7.65
CA VAL A 157 -1.73 -6.28 6.62
C VAL A 157 -0.92 -5.14 6.04
N ALA A 158 0.40 -5.30 6.02
CA ALA A 158 1.32 -4.36 5.39
C ALA A 158 1.92 -4.96 4.12
N LEU A 159 2.04 -4.13 3.08
CA LEU A 159 2.46 -4.54 1.74
C LEU A 159 3.40 -3.50 1.16
N HIS A 160 4.31 -3.96 0.30
CA HIS A 160 5.10 -3.12 -0.59
C HIS A 160 4.66 -3.35 -2.04
N TRP A 161 4.58 -2.28 -2.82
CA TRP A 161 4.36 -2.39 -4.27
C TRP A 161 5.38 -1.57 -5.05
N TYR A 162 6.13 -2.25 -5.91
CA TYR A 162 6.93 -1.59 -6.93
C TYR A 162 6.65 -2.20 -8.28
N GLY A 163 6.59 -1.37 -9.30
CA GLY A 163 6.37 -1.81 -10.67
C GLY A 163 6.53 -0.70 -11.69
N SER A 164 5.97 -0.93 -12.86
CA SER A 164 5.98 0.05 -13.94
C SER A 164 4.98 1.17 -13.67
N TYR A 165 5.28 2.40 -14.10
CA TYR A 165 4.29 3.49 -14.10
C TYR A 165 3.07 3.19 -15.00
N LYS A 166 3.18 2.20 -15.88
CA LYS A 166 2.08 1.70 -16.73
C LYS A 166 1.22 0.65 -16.02
N ASP A 167 1.70 0.07 -14.91
CA ASP A 167 1.04 -1.05 -14.22
C ASP A 167 0.19 -0.61 -13.02
N ILE A 168 -0.68 0.38 -13.24
CA ILE A 168 -1.63 0.80 -12.20
C ILE A 168 -2.65 -0.31 -11.89
N ALA A 169 -2.98 -1.15 -12.88
CA ALA A 169 -3.89 -2.28 -12.72
C ALA A 169 -3.31 -3.33 -11.78
N GLY A 170 -2.01 -3.65 -11.89
CA GLY A 170 -1.31 -4.56 -10.99
C GLY A 170 -1.29 -4.07 -9.54
N LEU A 171 -1.06 -2.77 -9.30
CA LEU A 171 -1.18 -2.18 -7.95
C LEU A 171 -2.59 -2.37 -7.39
N LYS A 172 -3.61 -1.98 -8.18
CA LYS A 172 -5.02 -2.07 -7.77
C LYS A 172 -5.41 -3.51 -7.45
N SER A 173 -5.00 -4.46 -8.30
CA SER A 173 -5.28 -5.88 -8.13
C SER A 173 -4.60 -6.45 -6.89
N PHE A 174 -3.29 -6.20 -6.71
CA PHE A 174 -2.53 -6.70 -5.56
C PHE A 174 -3.14 -6.25 -4.22
N VAL A 175 -3.46 -4.96 -4.10
CA VAL A 175 -4.08 -4.40 -2.88
C VAL A 175 -5.49 -4.97 -2.64
N LYS A 176 -6.32 -5.09 -3.68
CA LYS A 176 -7.66 -5.71 -3.59
C LYS A 176 -7.58 -7.17 -3.14
N LYS A 177 -6.68 -7.96 -3.73
CA LYS A 177 -6.52 -9.38 -3.40
C LYS A 177 -6.04 -9.58 -1.97
N ALA A 178 -5.07 -8.78 -1.50
CA ALA A 178 -4.65 -8.83 -0.10
C ALA A 178 -5.82 -8.55 0.86
N TYR A 179 -6.65 -7.56 0.57
CA TYR A 179 -7.83 -7.27 1.39
C TYR A 179 -8.85 -8.41 1.35
N LYS A 180 -9.19 -8.93 0.17
CA LYS A 180 -10.12 -10.06 0.01
C LYS A 180 -9.63 -11.29 0.78
N ARG A 181 -8.32 -11.56 0.71
CA ARG A 181 -7.68 -12.74 1.30
C ARG A 181 -7.64 -12.72 2.82
N TYR A 182 -7.39 -11.56 3.45
CA TYR A 182 -7.17 -11.49 4.90
C TYR A 182 -8.27 -10.78 5.69
N GLY A 183 -9.12 -9.98 5.04
CA GLY A 183 -10.18 -9.20 5.69
C GLY A 183 -9.68 -8.14 6.69
N LEU A 184 -8.37 -7.89 6.72
CA LEU A 184 -7.73 -6.91 7.60
C LEU A 184 -7.47 -5.61 6.86
N SER A 185 -7.43 -4.50 7.60
CA SER A 185 -7.08 -3.21 7.02
C SER A 185 -5.69 -3.24 6.37
N ILE A 186 -5.54 -2.57 5.23
CA ILE A 186 -4.31 -2.57 4.43
C ILE A 186 -3.49 -1.31 4.69
N TRP A 187 -2.18 -1.51 4.86
CA TRP A 187 -1.17 -0.48 4.81
C TRP A 187 -0.24 -0.74 3.64
N LEU A 188 -0.13 0.22 2.73
CA LEU A 188 0.86 0.18 1.67
C LEU A 188 2.11 0.94 2.16
N THR A 189 2.92 0.27 2.97
CA THR A 189 4.03 0.88 3.72
C THR A 189 5.15 1.39 2.81
N GLU A 190 5.23 0.85 1.60
CA GLU A 190 6.00 1.41 0.50
C GLU A 190 5.27 1.20 -0.82
N TYR A 191 5.23 2.23 -1.66
CA TYR A 191 4.93 2.07 -3.08
C TYR A 191 5.74 3.02 -3.94
N GLY A 192 6.11 2.57 -5.14
CA GLY A 192 6.94 3.35 -6.03
C GLY A 192 7.07 2.75 -7.42
N VAL A 193 7.73 3.48 -8.31
CA VAL A 193 8.02 3.00 -9.67
C VAL A 193 9.48 2.53 -9.73
N THR A 194 9.71 1.43 -10.44
CA THR A 194 11.05 0.86 -10.59
C THR A 194 11.88 1.60 -11.64
N ASN A 195 13.19 1.57 -11.49
CA ASN A 195 14.12 2.20 -12.41
C ASN A 195 14.00 1.62 -13.84
N LYS A 196 13.79 0.30 -13.95
CA LYS A 196 13.56 -0.41 -15.22
C LYS A 196 12.37 0.14 -16.00
N SER A 197 11.38 0.71 -15.31
CA SER A 197 10.20 1.27 -15.94
C SER A 197 10.51 2.48 -16.83
N GLY A 198 11.63 3.18 -16.62
CA GLY A 198 12.06 4.27 -17.50
C GLY A 198 11.16 5.51 -17.52
N ALA A 199 10.28 5.69 -16.51
CA ALA A 199 9.33 6.80 -16.44
C ALA A 199 10.00 8.16 -16.65
N SER A 200 9.37 9.06 -17.40
CA SER A 200 9.64 10.50 -17.36
C SER A 200 9.19 11.12 -16.04
N ALA A 201 9.56 12.38 -15.78
CA ALA A 201 9.09 13.08 -14.57
C ALA A 201 7.57 13.29 -14.55
N SER A 202 6.94 13.48 -15.71
CA SER A 202 5.48 13.63 -15.83
C SER A 202 4.78 12.31 -15.54
N GLU A 203 5.20 11.23 -16.19
CA GLU A 203 4.62 9.90 -15.98
C GLU A 203 4.75 9.43 -14.52
N MET A 204 5.85 9.78 -13.86
CA MET A 204 6.02 9.53 -12.43
C MET A 204 5.00 10.27 -11.57
N ALA A 205 4.78 11.56 -11.86
CA ALA A 205 3.82 12.37 -11.14
C ALA A 205 2.38 11.91 -11.41
N ASP A 206 2.07 11.52 -12.64
CA ASP A 206 0.75 11.00 -13.03
C ASP A 206 0.46 9.68 -12.32
N PHE A 207 1.41 8.75 -12.30
CA PHE A 207 1.26 7.49 -11.57
C PHE A 207 1.09 7.70 -10.06
N LEU A 208 1.92 8.54 -9.44
CA LEU A 208 1.79 8.86 -8.02
C LEU A 208 0.39 9.41 -7.71
N GLN A 209 -0.10 10.33 -8.53
CA GLN A 209 -1.41 10.95 -8.36
C GLN A 209 -2.54 9.93 -8.50
N GLU A 210 -2.51 9.11 -9.55
CA GLU A 210 -3.54 8.10 -9.80
C GLU A 210 -3.54 7.02 -8.70
N ALA A 211 -2.37 6.46 -8.37
CA ALA A 211 -2.23 5.44 -7.34
C ALA A 211 -2.71 5.95 -5.98
N THR A 212 -2.26 7.13 -5.56
CA THR A 212 -2.63 7.70 -4.26
C THR A 212 -4.13 8.02 -4.20
N SER A 213 -4.70 8.56 -5.28
CA SER A 213 -6.14 8.86 -5.35
C SER A 213 -7.00 7.59 -5.32
N TRP A 214 -6.54 6.51 -5.98
CA TRP A 214 -7.23 5.23 -5.91
C TRP A 214 -7.14 4.61 -4.52
N LEU A 215 -5.96 4.59 -3.89
CA LEU A 215 -5.78 4.12 -2.52
C LEU A 215 -6.70 4.88 -1.54
N ALA A 216 -6.85 6.20 -1.73
CA ALA A 216 -7.73 7.04 -0.93
C ALA A 216 -9.22 6.72 -1.08
N SER A 217 -9.63 6.16 -2.23
CA SER A 217 -11.03 5.76 -2.45
C SER A 217 -11.35 4.39 -1.84
N GLN A 218 -10.35 3.62 -1.43
CA GLN A 218 -10.53 2.32 -0.80
C GLN A 218 -10.65 2.48 0.73
N SER A 219 -11.84 2.23 1.29
CA SER A 219 -12.09 2.39 2.73
C SER A 219 -11.24 1.46 3.61
N TYR A 220 -10.74 0.35 3.07
CA TYR A 220 -9.90 -0.62 3.76
C TYR A 220 -8.41 -0.26 3.74
N VAL A 221 -7.96 0.69 2.91
CA VAL A 221 -6.57 1.16 2.90
C VAL A 221 -6.44 2.33 3.86
N LYS A 222 -5.65 2.14 4.93
CA LYS A 222 -5.59 3.09 6.04
C LYS A 222 -4.36 4.00 5.98
N ARG A 223 -3.27 3.48 5.42
CA ARG A 223 -1.99 4.18 5.32
C ARG A 223 -1.28 3.83 4.04
N ALA A 224 -0.66 4.83 3.44
CA ALA A 224 0.23 4.65 2.30
C ALA A 224 1.43 5.58 2.43
N ALA A 225 2.62 5.09 2.08
CA ALA A 225 3.83 5.89 2.03
C ALA A 225 4.54 5.67 0.70
N TRP A 226 4.71 6.74 -0.07
CA TRP A 226 5.47 6.68 -1.31
C TRP A 226 6.97 6.55 -0.99
N LEU A 227 7.67 5.65 -1.68
CA LEU A 227 9.12 5.52 -1.57
C LEU A 227 9.79 6.69 -2.31
N GLY A 228 9.86 7.85 -1.64
CA GLY A 228 10.41 9.06 -2.23
C GLY A 228 11.24 9.93 -1.28
N CYS A 229 11.39 9.61 0.00
CA CYS A 229 12.21 10.44 0.89
C CYS A 229 13.70 10.18 0.67
N PHE A 230 14.22 10.68 -0.45
CA PHE A 230 15.63 10.71 -0.84
C PHE A 230 15.82 11.80 -1.91
N ALA A 231 17.07 12.16 -2.20
CA ALA A 231 17.40 13.13 -3.22
C ALA A 231 17.47 12.50 -4.62
N ILE A 232 17.09 13.22 -5.67
CA ILE A 232 17.05 12.70 -7.04
C ILE A 232 18.38 12.10 -7.56
N ASN A 233 19.51 12.51 -7.00
CA ASN A 233 20.85 12.01 -7.33
C ASN A 233 21.39 10.96 -6.35
N ASP A 234 20.59 10.56 -5.36
CA ASP A 234 20.97 9.63 -4.30
C ASP A 234 19.79 8.69 -3.96
N PRO A 235 19.35 7.84 -4.91
CA PRO A 235 18.33 6.84 -4.64
C PRO A 235 18.85 5.78 -3.66
N PRO A 236 17.96 5.12 -2.88
CA PRO A 236 18.36 4.14 -1.87
C PRO A 236 19.06 2.91 -2.48
N ASP A 237 18.73 2.57 -3.73
CA ASP A 237 19.33 1.49 -4.49
C ASP A 237 19.14 1.72 -6.01
N SER A 238 19.59 0.77 -6.83
CA SER A 238 19.41 0.79 -8.29
C SER A 238 18.05 0.27 -8.77
N PHE A 239 17.22 -0.26 -7.86
CA PHE A 239 15.93 -0.85 -8.17
C PHE A 239 14.83 0.21 -8.22
N ALA A 240 14.77 1.11 -7.24
CA ALA A 240 13.85 2.23 -7.23
C ALA A 240 14.24 3.27 -8.31
N SER A 241 13.24 3.83 -9.00
CA SER A 241 13.51 4.94 -9.91
C SER A 241 13.99 6.15 -9.11
N ALA A 242 15.12 6.74 -9.52
CA ALA A 242 15.60 8.01 -8.97
C ALA A 242 14.54 9.13 -9.05
N LYS A 243 13.62 9.04 -10.02
CA LYS A 243 12.51 9.99 -10.19
C LYS A 243 11.40 9.83 -9.17
N ASN A 244 11.38 8.80 -8.32
CA ASN A 244 10.47 8.74 -7.17
C ASN A 244 10.81 9.83 -6.13
N ALA A 245 12.04 10.35 -6.13
CA ALA A 245 12.57 11.28 -5.12
C ALA A 245 11.64 12.48 -4.84
N PHE A 246 11.50 12.83 -3.57
CA PHE A 246 10.81 14.04 -3.15
C PHE A 246 11.72 15.26 -3.17
N PHE A 247 13.04 15.04 -3.09
CA PHE A 247 14.01 16.12 -2.97
C PHE A 247 14.85 16.26 -4.24
N ASN A 248 15.13 17.50 -4.60
CA ASN A 248 16.26 17.83 -5.48
C ASN A 248 17.57 17.63 -4.71
N SER A 249 18.70 17.62 -5.39
CA SER A 249 20.03 17.46 -4.78
C SER A 249 20.38 18.52 -3.73
N ASN A 250 19.73 19.68 -3.78
CA ASN A 250 19.91 20.78 -2.82
C ASN A 250 18.92 20.74 -1.63
N GLY A 251 18.12 19.68 -1.50
CA GLY A 251 17.13 19.52 -0.43
C GLY A 251 15.81 20.27 -0.61
N SER A 252 15.62 20.99 -1.72
CA SER A 252 14.32 21.57 -2.06
C SER A 252 13.33 20.48 -2.52
N LEU A 253 12.05 20.66 -2.21
CA LEU A 253 11.00 19.74 -2.65
C LEU A 253 10.76 19.83 -4.16
N ARG A 254 10.60 18.68 -4.79
CA ARG A 254 10.14 18.53 -6.18
C ARG A 254 8.63 18.76 -6.28
N SER A 255 8.14 19.09 -7.47
CA SER A 255 6.71 19.37 -7.71
C SER A 255 5.78 18.22 -7.29
N MET A 256 6.13 16.97 -7.61
CA MET A 256 5.37 15.79 -7.17
C MET A 256 5.32 15.65 -5.65
N ALA A 257 6.38 16.06 -4.94
CA ALA A 257 6.43 16.05 -3.48
C ALA A 257 5.49 17.11 -2.90
N ASN A 258 5.49 18.32 -3.47
CA ASN A 258 4.56 19.38 -3.08
C ASN A 258 3.10 18.94 -3.24
N TRP A 259 2.78 18.22 -4.32
CA TRP A 259 1.46 17.62 -4.48
C TRP A 259 1.19 16.58 -3.39
N TYR A 260 2.10 15.63 -3.16
CA TYR A 260 1.92 14.56 -2.19
C TYR A 260 1.69 15.07 -0.77
N VAL A 261 2.53 16.01 -0.31
CA VAL A 261 2.40 16.61 1.02
C VAL A 261 1.20 17.54 1.10
N GLY A 262 0.83 18.22 0.01
CA GLY A 262 -0.31 19.13 -0.04
C GLY A 262 -1.66 18.44 -0.24
N ALA A 263 -1.67 17.16 -0.64
CA ALA A 263 -2.88 16.44 -1.01
C ALA A 263 -3.85 16.35 0.16
N SER A 264 -5.03 16.97 0.03
CA SER A 264 -6.15 16.76 0.94
C SER A 264 -7.02 15.67 0.34
N LEU A 265 -7.05 14.48 0.95
CA LEU A 265 -7.69 13.30 0.37
C LEU A 265 -9.11 13.05 0.91
N SER A 266 -9.86 14.10 1.23
CA SER A 266 -11.26 13.95 1.63
C SER A 266 -12.14 13.52 0.44
N LYS A 267 -13.24 12.80 0.70
CA LYS A 267 -14.19 12.37 -0.35
C LYS A 267 -14.70 13.53 -1.23
N ARG A 268 -14.82 14.75 -0.69
CA ARG A 268 -15.15 15.98 -1.47
C ARG A 268 -13.96 16.50 -2.29
N SER A 269 -12.76 16.43 -1.75
CA SER A 269 -11.55 16.86 -2.45
C SER A 269 -11.19 15.96 -3.63
N LEU A 270 -11.50 14.65 -3.56
CA LEU A 270 -11.31 13.73 -4.69
C LEU A 270 -12.26 14.05 -5.86
N SER A 271 -13.50 14.49 -5.59
CA SER A 271 -14.41 14.97 -6.63
C SER A 271 -13.98 16.33 -7.20
N ASP A 272 -13.46 17.23 -6.36
CA ASP A 272 -12.96 18.53 -6.81
C ASP A 272 -11.61 18.44 -7.54
N SER A 273 -10.73 17.51 -7.17
CA SER A 273 -9.46 17.28 -7.88
C SER A 273 -9.72 16.72 -9.28
N ALA A 274 -10.69 15.81 -9.43
CA ALA A 274 -11.19 15.39 -10.74
C ALA A 274 -11.78 16.55 -11.55
N ALA A 275 -12.39 17.55 -10.89
CA ALA A 275 -12.90 18.76 -11.52
C ALA A 275 -11.83 19.86 -11.77
N HIS A 276 -10.72 19.86 -11.02
CA HIS A 276 -9.66 20.87 -11.10
C HIS A 276 -8.59 20.51 -12.15
N VAL A 277 -8.40 19.21 -12.43
CA VAL A 277 -7.70 18.74 -13.63
C VAL A 277 -8.39 19.26 -14.91
N ILE A 278 -9.72 19.48 -14.87
CA ILE A 278 -10.50 20.06 -15.98
C ILE A 278 -10.37 21.60 -16.05
N ARG A 279 -9.80 22.26 -15.03
CA ARG A 279 -9.87 23.72 -14.85
C ARG A 279 -8.55 24.41 -14.47
N SER A 280 -7.39 23.88 -14.82
CA SER A 280 -6.13 24.64 -14.73
C SER A 280 -5.98 25.60 -15.93
N PRO A 281 -6.01 26.93 -15.76
CA PRO A 281 -5.72 27.88 -16.83
C PRO A 281 -4.21 28.08 -16.91
N GLY A 282 -3.53 27.19 -17.63
CA GLY A 282 -2.06 27.21 -17.68
C GLY A 282 -1.41 26.53 -18.87
N ALA A 283 -2.11 26.37 -20.00
CA ALA A 283 -1.50 26.00 -21.28
C ALA A 283 -2.49 26.21 -22.44
N ILE A 284 -2.95 27.45 -22.66
CA ILE A 284 -3.59 27.81 -23.93
C ILE A 284 -2.67 28.79 -24.65
N ARG A 285 -1.78 28.23 -25.47
CA ARG A 285 -1.37 28.82 -26.75
C ARG A 285 -0.81 27.69 -27.62
N HIS A 286 -1.47 27.53 -28.77
CA HIS A 286 -1.26 26.51 -29.80
C HIS A 286 -1.74 25.09 -29.47
N LEU A 287 -3.00 24.82 -29.84
CA LEU A 287 -3.35 23.90 -30.93
C LEU A 287 -4.88 23.98 -31.11
N LYS A 288 -5.32 24.74 -32.13
CA LYS A 288 -6.72 24.71 -32.59
C LYS A 288 -6.93 23.36 -33.29
N GLY A 289 -7.87 22.56 -32.80
CA GLY A 289 -8.42 21.43 -33.54
C GLY A 289 -8.36 20.11 -32.80
N ARG A 290 -9.34 19.87 -31.92
CA ARG A 290 -10.01 18.57 -31.63
C ARG A 290 -10.81 18.68 -30.31
N SER A 291 -11.91 19.44 -30.39
CA SER A 291 -12.94 19.50 -29.35
C SER A 291 -14.08 18.53 -29.70
N ALA A 292 -13.83 17.24 -29.53
CA ALA A 292 -14.84 16.18 -29.44
C ALA A 292 -14.10 14.91 -28.99
N ASN A 293 -14.15 14.59 -27.69
CA ASN A 293 -14.00 13.21 -27.15
C ASN A 293 -13.90 13.13 -25.61
N HIS A 294 -13.68 14.22 -24.88
CA HIS A 294 -13.46 14.12 -23.42
C HIS A 294 -14.76 13.99 -22.58
N ARG A 295 -15.94 14.32 -23.12
CA ARG A 295 -17.24 13.99 -22.49
C ARG A 295 -17.69 12.55 -22.73
N GLU A 296 -17.17 11.91 -23.77
CA GLU A 296 -17.55 10.56 -24.18
C GLU A 296 -16.78 9.51 -23.35
N ILE A 297 -15.50 9.78 -23.05
CA ILE A 297 -14.66 8.94 -22.19
C ILE A 297 -15.21 8.89 -20.75
N ALA A 298 -15.64 10.02 -20.18
CA ALA A 298 -16.24 10.05 -18.84
C ALA A 298 -17.58 9.28 -18.76
N ARG A 299 -18.34 9.23 -19.87
CA ARG A 299 -19.60 8.48 -19.96
C ARG A 299 -19.38 6.98 -20.21
N ASN A 300 -18.25 6.60 -20.80
CA ASN A 300 -17.87 5.20 -21.01
C ASN A 300 -17.24 4.57 -19.75
N LEU A 301 -16.55 5.36 -18.93
CA LEU A 301 -16.00 4.89 -17.64
C LEU A 301 -17.10 4.61 -16.59
N SER A 302 -18.22 5.34 -16.60
CA SER A 302 -19.36 5.02 -15.73
C SER A 302 -20.10 3.76 -16.21
N LYS A 303 -20.18 3.53 -17.52
CA LYS A 303 -20.82 2.33 -18.10
C LYS A 303 -19.98 1.04 -17.97
N ALA A 304 -18.65 1.15 -17.89
CA ALA A 304 -17.78 0.01 -17.63
C ALA A 304 -17.90 -0.47 -16.18
N ALA A 305 -18.08 0.44 -15.22
CA ALA A 305 -18.28 0.09 -13.81
C ALA A 305 -19.63 -0.60 -13.51
N GLU A 306 -20.62 -0.46 -14.39
CA GLU A 306 -21.94 -1.14 -14.27
C GLU A 306 -21.99 -2.49 -15.02
N ARG A 307 -21.12 -2.72 -16.02
CA ARG A 307 -21.10 -3.98 -16.79
C ARG A 307 -20.36 -5.13 -16.12
N ASP A 308 -19.45 -4.84 -15.19
CA ASP A 308 -18.72 -5.87 -14.44
C ASP A 308 -19.55 -6.48 -13.28
N ALA A 309 -20.81 -6.08 -13.11
CA ALA A 309 -21.72 -6.57 -12.08
C ALA A 309 -22.82 -7.53 -12.60
N GLU A 310 -22.91 -7.78 -13.90
CA GLU A 310 -24.03 -8.55 -14.51
C GLU A 310 -23.61 -9.74 -15.40
N ALA A 311 -22.32 -10.12 -15.44
CA ALA A 311 -21.84 -11.25 -16.24
C ALA A 311 -21.37 -12.44 -15.39
N GLU A 312 -22.21 -12.91 -14.47
CA GLU A 312 -22.11 -14.25 -13.89
C GLU A 312 -23.51 -14.90 -13.82
N SER A 313 -24.08 -15.23 -14.98
CA SER A 313 -25.06 -16.32 -15.12
C SER A 313 -25.32 -16.63 -16.60
N ALA A 314 -24.56 -17.55 -17.20
CA ALA A 314 -25.07 -18.40 -18.28
C ALA A 314 -24.17 -19.63 -18.44
N SER A 315 -24.81 -20.79 -18.35
CA SER A 315 -24.31 -22.17 -18.40
C SER A 315 -24.06 -22.68 -19.83
N VAL A 316 -23.03 -23.54 -19.95
CA VAL A 316 -22.93 -24.86 -20.62
C VAL A 316 -23.61 -25.11 -21.99
N ASP A 317 -22.82 -25.54 -23.00
CA ASP A 317 -22.89 -26.84 -23.72
C ASP A 317 -22.13 -26.81 -25.07
N ASP A 318 -21.09 -27.65 -25.14
CA ASP A 318 -20.72 -28.68 -26.14
C ASP A 318 -20.45 -28.45 -27.65
N ASP A 319 -19.42 -29.23 -28.06
CA ASP A 319 -19.15 -29.96 -29.32
C ASP A 319 -18.23 -29.42 -30.45
N GLU A 320 -17.04 -30.05 -30.49
CA GLU A 320 -16.41 -30.87 -31.55
C GLU A 320 -15.79 -30.26 -32.85
N ASP A 321 -14.54 -30.74 -33.03
CA ASP A 321 -13.84 -31.24 -34.23
C ASP A 321 -12.95 -30.36 -35.16
N ASP A 322 -11.69 -30.81 -35.16
CA ASP A 322 -10.78 -31.16 -36.26
C ASP A 322 -9.98 -30.11 -37.08
N ASP A 323 -8.67 -30.21 -36.84
CA ASP A 323 -7.59 -30.56 -37.79
C ASP A 323 -6.64 -29.52 -38.41
N GLU A 324 -5.38 -29.97 -38.36
CA GLU A 324 -4.19 -29.75 -39.21
C GLU A 324 -3.35 -28.45 -39.14
N GLU A 325 -2.24 -28.62 -38.40
CA GLU A 325 -0.83 -28.60 -38.87
C GLU A 325 -0.32 -27.39 -39.69
N SER A 326 0.63 -26.63 -39.12
CA SER A 326 2.01 -26.56 -39.64
C SER A 326 2.81 -25.40 -39.03
N SER A 327 4.07 -25.74 -38.74
CA SER A 327 5.18 -24.95 -38.21
C SER A 327 5.25 -23.47 -38.60
N THR A 328 5.60 -22.63 -37.63
CA THR A 328 6.97 -22.08 -37.54
C THR A 328 7.17 -21.35 -36.22
N ARG A 329 8.27 -21.72 -35.57
CA ARG A 329 8.84 -21.07 -34.39
C ARG A 329 9.20 -19.63 -34.71
N SER A 330 8.50 -18.68 -34.11
CA SER A 330 9.08 -17.40 -33.73
C SER A 330 8.61 -17.07 -32.32
N GLU A 331 9.51 -17.23 -31.35
CA GLU A 331 9.38 -16.61 -30.04
C GLU A 331 9.42 -15.09 -30.29
N THR A 332 8.24 -14.50 -30.50
CA THR A 332 8.10 -13.06 -30.42
C THR A 332 8.16 -12.70 -28.94
N GLU A 333 9.34 -12.26 -28.48
CA GLU A 333 9.49 -11.42 -27.30
C GLU A 333 8.66 -10.14 -27.51
N SER A 334 7.34 -10.23 -27.36
CA SER A 334 6.44 -9.09 -27.42
C SER A 334 6.01 -8.71 -26.01
N GLU A 335 6.44 -7.51 -25.60
CA GLU A 335 5.74 -6.64 -24.63
C GLU A 335 6.02 -6.84 -23.12
N ASP A 336 7.24 -7.26 -22.79
CA ASP A 336 7.78 -7.34 -21.41
C ASP A 336 8.57 -6.09 -20.97
N ALA A 337 8.53 -5.01 -21.75
CA ALA A 337 9.56 -3.96 -21.76
C ALA A 337 9.75 -3.17 -20.44
N HIS A 338 8.81 -3.25 -19.49
CA HIS A 338 8.86 -2.48 -18.25
C HIS A 338 8.60 -3.31 -16.98
N CYS A 339 8.41 -4.62 -17.06
CA CYS A 339 8.14 -5.47 -15.89
C CYS A 339 9.45 -6.04 -15.32
N ASP A 340 9.72 -5.80 -14.05
CA ASP A 340 10.83 -6.42 -13.32
C ASP A 340 10.47 -7.84 -12.81
N LYS A 341 11.44 -8.51 -12.18
CA LYS A 341 11.25 -9.87 -11.65
C LYS A 341 10.08 -9.95 -10.67
N TYR A 342 9.94 -8.99 -9.76
CA TYR A 342 8.89 -9.01 -8.74
C TYR A 342 7.53 -8.66 -9.32
N CYS A 343 7.48 -7.81 -10.34
CA CYS A 343 6.27 -7.58 -11.14
C CYS A 343 5.74 -8.91 -11.73
N LYS A 344 6.61 -9.72 -12.35
CA LYS A 344 6.21 -11.03 -12.91
C LYS A 344 5.78 -12.02 -11.83
N LEU A 345 6.57 -12.15 -10.77
CA LEU A 345 6.25 -13.05 -9.64
C LEU A 345 4.96 -12.65 -8.94
N ARG A 346 4.70 -11.34 -8.81
CA ARG A 346 3.45 -10.82 -8.27
C ARG A 346 2.28 -11.15 -9.18
N ALA A 347 2.41 -10.96 -10.50
CA ALA A 347 1.35 -11.31 -11.44
C ALA A 347 0.96 -12.80 -11.31
N ALA A 348 1.95 -13.69 -11.19
CA ALA A 348 1.73 -15.12 -10.95
C ALA A 348 1.06 -15.38 -9.58
N SER A 349 1.58 -14.80 -8.50
CA SER A 349 1.00 -14.99 -7.16
C SER A 349 -0.42 -14.44 -7.04
N VAL A 350 -0.68 -13.30 -7.68
CA VAL A 350 -2.01 -12.71 -7.83
C VAL A 350 -2.90 -13.65 -8.61
N ALA A 351 -2.47 -14.21 -9.74
CA ALA A 351 -3.28 -15.13 -10.55
C ALA A 351 -3.65 -16.41 -9.78
N ASN A 352 -2.69 -17.06 -9.12
CA ASN A 352 -2.95 -18.28 -8.35
C ASN A 352 -3.91 -18.05 -7.16
N ALA A 353 -3.93 -16.82 -6.62
CA ALA A 353 -4.84 -16.48 -5.52
C ALA A 353 -6.34 -16.50 -5.88
N SER A 354 -6.74 -16.66 -7.15
CA SER A 354 -8.17 -16.79 -7.53
C SER A 354 -8.74 -18.21 -7.44
N GLU A 355 -7.92 -19.24 -7.19
CA GLU A 355 -8.39 -20.64 -7.25
C GLU A 355 -8.71 -21.24 -5.86
N ASP A 356 -8.22 -20.66 -4.75
CA ASP A 356 -8.32 -21.22 -3.39
C ASP A 356 -9.04 -20.30 -2.37
N ASP A 357 -10.16 -19.67 -2.76
CA ASP A 357 -10.92 -18.74 -1.90
C ASP A 357 -11.80 -19.43 -0.81
N ASP A 358 -11.35 -20.58 -0.29
CA ASP A 358 -12.05 -21.34 0.76
C ASP A 358 -11.28 -21.45 2.10
N PHE A 359 -10.05 -20.92 2.19
CA PHE A 359 -9.17 -21.21 3.33
C PHE A 359 -9.44 -20.41 4.63
N LEU A 360 -10.35 -19.44 4.65
CA LEU A 360 -10.69 -18.69 5.88
C LEU A 360 -12.19 -18.61 6.21
N LYS A 361 -13.03 -19.38 5.53
CA LYS A 361 -14.40 -19.66 5.99
C LYS A 361 -14.42 -20.97 6.76
N GLY A 362 -13.89 -20.95 7.98
CA GLY A 362 -13.98 -22.06 8.91
C GLY A 362 -14.40 -21.54 10.28
N ASP A 363 -15.72 -21.55 10.49
CA ASP A 363 -16.47 -21.71 11.74
C ASP A 363 -15.81 -21.26 13.04
N ASP A 364 -16.28 -20.13 13.58
CA ASP A 364 -16.91 -20.05 14.92
C ASP A 364 -17.46 -18.63 15.15
N MET A 365 -18.72 -18.41 14.75
CA MET A 365 -19.57 -17.36 15.35
C MET A 365 -20.55 -18.03 16.34
N GLY A 366 -20.03 -18.88 17.23
CA GLY A 366 -20.73 -19.34 18.41
C GLY A 366 -20.74 -18.26 19.50
N ASP A 367 -21.93 -17.75 19.78
CA ASP A 367 -22.38 -17.12 21.03
C ASP A 367 -21.44 -16.15 21.76
N LEU A 368 -21.63 -14.85 21.47
CA LEU A 368 -21.19 -13.74 22.31
C LEU A 368 -22.35 -13.13 23.12
N ASP A 369 -23.34 -13.92 23.52
CA ASP A 369 -24.55 -13.41 24.21
C ASP A 369 -24.90 -14.10 25.55
N SER A 370 -23.92 -14.65 26.29
CA SER A 370 -24.21 -15.33 27.57
C SER A 370 -23.26 -15.08 28.75
N LEU A 371 -22.68 -13.86 28.86
CA LEU A 371 -21.97 -13.46 30.09
C LEU A 371 -22.40 -12.07 30.60
N LEU A 372 -23.72 -11.88 30.70
CA LEU A 372 -24.32 -10.91 31.61
C LEU A 372 -25.47 -11.60 32.36
N ASP A 373 -25.11 -12.30 33.43
CA ASP A 373 -25.92 -12.44 34.65
C ASP A 373 -24.98 -12.58 35.86
#